data_AF-A0A9D6CEQ3-F1
#
_entry.id   AF-A0A9D6CEQ3-F1
#
_cell.length_a   1.000
_cell.length_b   1.000
_cell.length_c   1.000
_cell.angle_alpha   90.00
_cell.angle_beta   90.00
_cell.angle_gamma   90.00
#
_symmetry.space_group_name_H-M   'P 1'
#
loop_
_entity.id
_entity.type
_entity.pdbx_description
1 polymer ?
#
loop_
_entity_poly.entity_id
_entity_poly.type
_entity_poly.pdbx_seq_one_letter_code
_entity_poly.pdbx_strand_id
1 'polypeptide(L)'
;MKSFFLAWLLCAFVPGIVQASVSVPEHLIDPEQPRMEDPDTIVRRYLVAVDRGELEIFGQKLDRSMLTPVRVEYVYDLSSRTVRIRIHSNLKQPLPVPGQHDCQILSVGAEMEGGHITEIESHVWLKQ
;
A
#
# COMPACT_ATOMS: atom_id res chain seq x y z
N MET A 1 41.22 51.70 -39.82
CA MET A 1 40.57 52.35 -38.66
C MET A 1 39.98 51.24 -37.79
N LYS A 2 40.69 50.83 -36.72
CA LYS A 2 40.36 51.12 -35.29
C LYS A 2 38.94 50.65 -34.94
N SER A 3 38.79 49.43 -34.42
CA SER A 3 38.65 49.10 -32.98
C SER A 3 37.51 49.85 -32.28
N PHE A 4 36.60 49.10 -31.65
CA PHE A 4 36.23 49.11 -30.22
C PHE A 4 35.05 48.12 -30.08
N PHE A 5 35.25 46.88 -29.61
CA PHE A 5 35.28 46.45 -28.19
C PHE A 5 34.10 46.94 -27.34
N LEU A 6 33.62 46.01 -26.49
CA LEU A 6 32.65 46.13 -25.38
C LEU A 6 31.17 45.96 -25.76
N ALA A 7 30.37 45.17 -25.06
CA ALA A 7 30.59 44.37 -23.85
C ALA A 7 29.59 43.22 -23.84
N TRP A 8 30.08 42.03 -23.47
CA TRP A 8 29.28 40.97 -22.88
C TRP A 8 28.52 41.51 -21.67
N LEU A 9 27.19 41.46 -21.70
CA LEU A 9 26.40 41.36 -20.48
C LEU A 9 25.84 39.94 -20.40
N LEU A 10 26.55 39.13 -19.62
CA LEU A 10 26.04 37.89 -19.05
C LEU A 10 24.89 38.26 -18.11
N CYS A 11 23.66 38.24 -18.62
CA CYS A 11 22.50 38.10 -17.74
C CYS A 11 22.51 36.66 -17.24
N ALA A 12 23.02 36.48 -16.02
CA ALA A 12 22.92 35.24 -15.29
C ALA A 12 21.44 34.84 -15.19
N PHE A 13 21.02 33.84 -15.95
CA PHE A 13 19.84 33.08 -15.63
C PHE A 13 20.15 32.35 -14.32
N VAL A 14 19.75 32.92 -13.19
CA VAL A 14 19.45 32.09 -12.03
C VAL A 14 18.16 31.37 -12.42
N PRO A 15 18.15 30.05 -12.65
CA PRO A 15 16.90 29.34 -12.66
C PRO A 15 16.37 29.51 -11.24
N GLY A 16 15.46 30.47 -11.08
CA GLY A 16 14.60 30.49 -9.91
C GLY A 16 14.06 29.09 -9.82
N ILE A 17 14.41 28.40 -8.74
CA ILE A 17 13.81 27.14 -8.38
C ILE A 17 12.33 27.50 -8.24
N VAL A 18 11.56 27.29 -9.32
CA VAL A 18 10.11 27.22 -9.24
C VAL A 18 9.91 25.94 -8.45
N GLN A 19 9.97 26.08 -7.13
CA GLN A 19 9.39 25.12 -6.23
C GLN A 19 7.92 25.19 -6.61
N ALA A 20 7.50 24.29 -7.50
CA ALA A 20 6.09 24.06 -7.77
C ALA A 20 5.51 23.70 -6.40
N SER A 21 4.98 24.70 -5.71
CA SER A 21 4.13 24.51 -4.57
C SER A 21 2.94 23.77 -5.15
N VAL A 22 2.96 22.44 -5.05
CA VAL A 22 1.77 21.65 -5.29
C VAL A 22 0.78 22.20 -4.29
N SER A 23 -0.20 22.97 -4.78
CA SER A 23 -1.24 23.50 -3.92
C SER A 23 -1.88 22.30 -3.27
N VAL A 24 -1.70 22.16 -1.95
CA VAL A 24 -2.49 21.20 -1.18
C VAL A 24 -3.93 21.54 -1.51
N PRO A 25 -4.72 20.61 -2.08
CA PRO A 25 -6.10 20.89 -2.42
C PRO A 25 -6.78 21.49 -1.19
N GLU A 26 -7.33 22.71 -1.31
CA GLU A 26 -8.16 23.31 -0.27
C GLU A 26 -9.47 22.51 -0.22
N HIS A 27 -9.40 21.33 0.35
CA HIS A 27 -10.52 20.46 0.57
C HIS A 27 -10.59 20.25 2.06
N LEU A 28 -11.67 20.75 2.65
CA LEU A 28 -11.99 20.56 4.06
C LEU A 28 -12.08 19.05 4.30
N ILE A 29 -10.99 18.44 4.76
CA ILE A 29 -11.03 17.13 5.38
C ILE A 29 -11.88 17.35 6.63
N ASP A 30 -13.03 16.68 6.71
CA ASP A 30 -13.79 16.63 7.94
C ASP A 30 -12.85 16.08 9.02
N PRO A 31 -12.47 16.85 10.05
CA PRO A 31 -11.52 16.38 11.06
C PRO A 31 -12.05 15.14 11.82
N GLU A 32 -13.37 14.89 11.75
CA GLU A 32 -14.01 13.72 12.33
C GLU A 32 -13.98 12.50 11.39
N GLN A 33 -13.45 12.63 10.17
CA GLN A 33 -13.33 11.56 9.18
C GLN A 33 -11.95 11.48 8.53
N PRO A 34 -11.49 10.26 8.22
CA PRO A 34 -12.15 8.99 8.47
C PRO A 34 -12.01 8.53 9.93
N ARG A 35 -13.10 7.97 10.50
CA ARG A 35 -13.02 7.28 11.79
C ARG A 35 -12.33 5.94 11.59
N MET A 36 -11.22 5.73 12.28
CA MET A 36 -10.52 4.46 12.28
C MET A 36 -11.30 3.47 13.16
N GLU A 37 -11.84 2.41 12.57
CA GLU A 37 -12.44 1.30 13.32
C GLU A 37 -11.41 0.63 14.22
N ASP A 38 -11.84 0.03 15.32
CA ASP A 38 -10.99 -0.75 16.22
C ASP A 38 -10.26 -1.90 15.47
N PRO A 39 -8.92 -2.00 15.53
CA PRO A 39 -8.16 -3.02 14.81
C PRO A 39 -8.58 -4.46 15.12
N ASP A 40 -8.95 -4.77 16.38
CA ASP A 40 -9.36 -6.12 16.76
C ASP A 40 -10.68 -6.51 16.09
N THR A 41 -11.59 -5.55 15.94
CA THR A 41 -12.85 -5.73 15.21
C THR A 41 -12.61 -6.00 13.73
N ILE A 42 -11.69 -5.28 13.11
CA ILE A 42 -11.27 -5.51 11.72
C ILE A 42 -10.69 -6.91 11.57
N VAL A 43 -9.74 -7.29 12.44
CA VAL A 43 -9.10 -8.61 12.40
C VAL A 43 -10.14 -9.72 12.56
N ARG A 44 -11.12 -9.56 13.46
CA ARG A 44 -12.24 -10.52 13.58
C ARG A 44 -13.01 -10.67 12.27
N ARG A 45 -13.38 -9.57 11.61
CA ARG A 45 -14.11 -9.62 10.32
C ARG A 45 -13.26 -10.26 9.22
N TYR A 46 -11.98 -9.92 9.15
CA TYR A 46 -11.02 -10.54 8.25
C TYR A 46 -10.95 -12.07 8.46
N LEU A 47 -10.82 -12.55 9.70
CA LEU A 47 -10.78 -14.00 9.97
C LEU A 47 -12.11 -14.70 9.64
N VAL A 48 -13.25 -14.02 9.78
CA VAL A 48 -14.54 -14.54 9.31
C VAL A 48 -14.56 -14.64 7.78
N ALA A 49 -13.99 -13.65 7.06
CA ALA A 49 -13.86 -13.71 5.60
C ALA A 49 -12.93 -14.84 5.14
N VAL A 50 -11.81 -15.04 5.82
CA VAL A 50 -10.90 -16.17 5.61
C VAL A 50 -11.66 -17.50 5.78
N ASP A 51 -12.46 -17.66 6.82
CA ASP A 51 -13.26 -18.87 7.04
C ASP A 51 -14.33 -19.12 5.97
N ARG A 52 -14.83 -18.07 5.30
CA ARG A 52 -15.69 -18.21 4.12
C ARG A 52 -14.92 -18.68 2.88
N GLY A 53 -13.60 -18.78 2.98
CA GLY A 53 -12.70 -19.18 1.90
C GLY A 53 -12.38 -18.06 0.92
N GLU A 54 -12.49 -16.80 1.34
CA GLU A 54 -12.21 -15.64 0.49
C GLU A 54 -10.70 -15.39 0.32
N LEU A 55 -9.87 -15.86 1.25
CA LEU A 55 -8.42 -15.79 1.12
C LEU A 55 -7.90 -17.04 0.40
N GLU A 56 -7.65 -16.91 -0.90
CA GLU A 56 -7.14 -17.98 -1.74
C GLU A 56 -5.84 -17.54 -2.43
N ILE A 57 -4.82 -18.39 -2.34
CA ILE A 57 -3.50 -18.14 -2.93
C ILE A 57 -3.15 -19.33 -3.81
N PHE A 58 -2.94 -19.07 -5.10
CA PHE A 58 -2.59 -20.10 -6.08
C PHE A 58 -3.50 -21.35 -6.06
N GLY A 59 -4.81 -21.16 -5.88
CA GLY A 59 -5.79 -22.26 -5.83
C GLY A 59 -5.94 -22.90 -4.44
N GLN A 60 -5.13 -22.49 -3.46
CA GLN A 60 -5.21 -22.97 -2.09
C GLN A 60 -5.94 -21.96 -1.22
N LYS A 61 -7.12 -22.34 -0.72
CA LYS A 61 -7.83 -21.60 0.32
C LYS A 61 -7.08 -21.70 1.63
N LEU A 62 -6.87 -20.55 2.27
CA LEU A 62 -6.25 -20.49 3.59
C LEU A 62 -7.34 -20.46 4.65
N ASP A 63 -7.06 -21.07 5.80
CA ASP A 63 -7.90 -20.99 6.98
C ASP A 63 -7.25 -20.14 8.07
N ARG A 64 -8.04 -19.67 9.04
CA ARG A 64 -7.55 -18.83 10.15
C ARG A 64 -6.45 -19.47 10.98
N SER A 65 -6.37 -20.81 11.03
CA SER A 65 -5.36 -21.53 11.79
C SER A 65 -3.98 -21.48 11.10
N MET A 66 -3.94 -21.21 9.80
CA MET A 66 -2.71 -21.05 9.01
C MET A 66 -2.06 -19.67 9.15
N LEU A 67 -2.77 -18.71 9.72
CA LEU A 67 -2.42 -17.28 9.69
C LEU A 67 -2.12 -16.76 11.09
N THR A 68 -1.25 -15.76 11.13
CA THR A 68 -1.05 -14.87 12.28
C THR A 68 -1.17 -13.43 11.77
N PRO A 69 -2.30 -12.75 11.97
CA PRO A 69 -2.42 -11.32 11.68
C PRO A 69 -1.38 -10.54 12.48
N VAL A 70 -0.65 -9.64 11.83
CA VAL A 70 0.46 -8.89 12.44
C VAL A 70 0.33 -7.37 12.31
N ARG A 71 -0.46 -6.88 11.34
CA ARG A 71 -0.61 -5.44 11.11
C ARG A 71 -1.94 -5.13 10.41
N VAL A 72 -2.58 -4.05 10.83
CA VAL A 72 -3.69 -3.40 10.13
C VAL A 72 -3.22 -2.04 9.64
N GLU A 73 -3.47 -1.74 8.37
CA GLU A 73 -3.17 -0.46 7.73
C GLU A 73 -4.49 0.22 7.31
N TYR A 74 -4.56 1.52 7.56
CA TYR A 74 -5.64 2.38 7.10
C TYR A 74 -5.05 3.32 6.06
N VAL A 75 -5.40 3.09 4.80
CA VAL A 75 -4.89 3.86 3.67
C VAL A 75 -5.99 4.81 3.21
N TYR A 76 -5.73 6.11 3.31
CA TYR A 76 -6.65 7.10 2.77
C TYR A 76 -6.31 7.38 1.31
N ASP A 77 -7.21 6.97 0.42
CA ASP A 77 -7.07 7.17 -1.02
C ASP A 77 -7.51 8.59 -1.37
N LEU A 78 -6.57 9.43 -1.80
CA LEU A 78 -6.84 10.83 -2.14
C LEU A 78 -7.73 10.99 -3.38
N SER A 79 -7.79 9.98 -4.25
CA SER A 79 -8.57 10.01 -5.48
C SER A 79 -10.04 9.67 -5.23
N SER A 80 -10.30 8.60 -4.48
CA SER A 80 -11.66 8.15 -4.14
C SER A 80 -12.21 8.79 -2.87
N ARG A 81 -11.33 9.39 -2.05
CA ARG A 81 -11.63 9.97 -0.73
C ARG A 81 -12.24 8.96 0.24
N THR A 82 -11.78 7.71 0.15
CA THR A 82 -12.21 6.63 1.04
C THR A 82 -11.01 6.07 1.80
N VAL A 83 -11.28 5.44 2.96
CA VAL A 83 -10.30 4.61 3.64
C VAL A 83 -10.40 3.19 3.13
N ARG A 84 -9.26 2.65 2.73
CA ARG A 84 -9.06 1.23 2.51
C ARG A 84 -8.39 0.64 3.73
N ILE A 85 -8.82 -0.56 4.09
CA ILE A 85 -8.26 -1.30 5.22
C ILE A 85 -7.48 -2.47 4.65
N ARG A 86 -6.22 -2.59 5.05
CA ARG A 86 -5.37 -3.70 4.64
C ARG A 86 -4.83 -4.45 5.85
N ILE A 87 -4.96 -5.77 5.84
CA ILE A 87 -4.48 -6.65 6.91
C ILE A 87 -3.30 -7.44 6.37
N HIS A 88 -2.20 -7.43 7.12
CA HIS A 88 -1.04 -8.25 6.84
C HIS A 88 -0.99 -9.39 7.84
N SER A 89 -0.81 -10.61 7.31
CA SER A 89 -0.73 -11.83 8.10
C SER A 89 0.51 -12.63 7.70
N ASN A 90 1.24 -13.11 8.69
CA ASN A 90 2.29 -14.11 8.46
C ASN A 90 1.65 -15.48 8.32
N LEU A 91 2.20 -16.31 7.44
CA LEU A 91 1.87 -17.71 7.35
C LEU A 91 2.62 -18.47 8.43
N LYS A 92 1.93 -19.35 9.16
CA LYS A 92 2.56 -20.21 10.17
C LYS A 92 3.46 -21.27 9.54
N GLN A 93 3.17 -21.65 8.30
CA GLN A 93 4.01 -22.51 7.47
C GLN A 93 4.20 -21.85 6.11
N PRO A 94 5.44 -21.80 5.58
CA PRO A 94 5.68 -21.27 4.25
C PRO A 94 4.86 -22.01 3.18
N LEU A 95 4.29 -21.29 2.23
CA LEU A 95 3.62 -21.89 1.08
C LEU A 95 4.57 -21.90 -0.13
N PRO A 96 4.52 -22.94 -0.98
CA PRO A 96 5.29 -22.97 -2.22
C PRO A 96 4.75 -21.94 -3.22
N VAL A 97 5.63 -21.41 -4.05
CA VAL A 97 5.25 -20.63 -5.23
C VAL A 97 5.19 -21.60 -6.44
N PRO A 98 4.05 -21.74 -7.12
CA PRO A 98 3.94 -22.66 -8.26
C PRO A 98 4.99 -22.38 -9.33
N GLY A 99 5.67 -23.43 -9.81
CA GLY A 99 6.71 -23.33 -10.83
C GLY A 99 8.04 -22.73 -10.37
N GLN A 100 8.18 -22.39 -9.08
CA GLN A 100 9.42 -21.83 -8.52
C GLN A 100 9.89 -22.68 -7.33
N HIS A 101 11.10 -23.24 -7.42
CA HIS A 101 11.63 -24.12 -6.38
C HIS A 101 12.41 -23.37 -5.30
N ASP A 102 12.98 -22.22 -5.64
CA ASP A 102 13.89 -21.46 -4.77
C ASP A 102 13.17 -20.36 -3.99
N CYS A 103 11.86 -20.25 -4.13
CA CYS A 103 11.03 -19.22 -3.50
C CYS A 103 9.93 -19.83 -2.62
N GLN A 104 9.47 -19.06 -1.65
CA GLN A 104 8.34 -19.40 -0.78
C GLN A 104 7.58 -18.15 -0.37
N ILE A 105 6.29 -18.32 -0.09
CA ILE A 105 5.41 -17.27 0.45
C ILE A 105 5.49 -17.37 1.97
N LEU A 106 5.76 -16.24 2.63
CA LEU A 106 5.83 -16.19 4.10
C LEU A 106 4.75 -15.30 4.72
N SER A 107 4.18 -14.38 3.95
CA SER A 107 3.12 -13.50 4.42
C SER A 107 2.18 -13.11 3.29
N VAL A 108 1.03 -12.63 3.69
CA VAL A 108 -0.07 -12.27 2.81
C VAL A 108 -0.65 -10.92 3.26
N GLY A 109 -0.94 -10.05 2.31
CA GLY A 109 -1.73 -8.84 2.50
C GLY A 109 -3.14 -9.07 1.96
N ALA A 110 -4.16 -8.56 2.64
CA ALA A 110 -5.54 -8.61 2.17
C ALA A 110 -6.22 -7.25 2.36
N GLU A 111 -6.82 -6.71 1.30
CA GLU A 111 -7.69 -5.54 1.41
C GLU A 111 -9.10 -5.96 1.80
N MET A 112 -9.72 -5.20 2.70
CA MET A 112 -11.07 -5.42 3.20
C MET A 112 -12.00 -4.29 2.79
N GLU A 113 -13.14 -4.63 2.21
CA GLU A 113 -14.24 -3.71 1.90
C GLU A 113 -15.58 -4.37 2.24
N GLY A 114 -16.45 -3.67 2.97
CA GLY A 114 -17.78 -4.21 3.33
C GLY A 114 -17.77 -5.52 4.12
N GLY A 115 -16.65 -5.86 4.77
CA GLY A 115 -16.48 -7.14 5.48
C GLY A 115 -16.05 -8.31 4.60
N HIS A 116 -15.67 -8.06 3.34
CA HIS A 116 -15.16 -9.03 2.38
C HIS A 116 -13.71 -8.74 2.02
N ILE A 117 -12.96 -9.77 1.64
CA ILE A 117 -11.63 -9.64 1.04
C ILE A 117 -11.81 -9.31 -0.44
N THR A 118 -11.26 -8.18 -0.89
CA THR A 118 -11.38 -7.71 -2.28
C THR A 118 -10.09 -7.82 -3.07
N GLU A 119 -8.94 -7.76 -2.39
CA GLU A 119 -7.62 -7.91 -3.00
C GLU A 119 -6.70 -8.71 -2.09
N ILE A 120 -5.83 -9.51 -2.70
CA ILE A 120 -4.87 -10.37 -2.00
C ILE A 120 -3.49 -10.17 -2.62
N GLU A 121 -2.49 -9.92 -1.77
CA GLU A 121 -1.10 -9.86 -2.16
C GLU A 121 -0.31 -10.97 -1.44
N SER A 122 0.52 -11.70 -2.19
CA SER A 122 1.43 -12.69 -1.63
C SER A 122 2.84 -12.11 -1.58
N HIS A 123 3.48 -12.14 -0.43
CA HIS A 123 4.85 -11.67 -0.30
C HIS A 123 5.79 -12.89 -0.37
N VAL A 124 6.75 -12.82 -1.29
CA VAL A 124 7.61 -13.95 -1.67
C VAL A 124 9.05 -13.69 -1.27
N TRP A 125 9.70 -14.72 -0.72
CA TRP A 125 11.11 -14.70 -0.33
C TRP A 125 11.87 -15.86 -0.97
N LEU A 126 13.18 -15.66 -1.19
CA LEU A 126 14.11 -16.74 -1.52
C LEU A 126 14.27 -17.68 -0.32
N LYS A 127 14.37 -18.98 -0.59
CA LYS A 127 14.76 -19.98 0.41
C LYS A 127 16.23 -19.81 0.75
N GLN A 128 16.56 -19.97 2.03
CA GLN A 128 17.93 -20.00 2.53
C GLN A 128 18.51 -21.41 2.46
#